data_AF-A0A6I1JBD8-F1
#
_entry.id   AF-A0A6I1JBD8-F1
#
_cell.length_a   1.000
_cell.length_b   1.000
_cell.length_c   1.000
_cell.angle_alpha   90.00
_cell.angle_beta   90.00
_cell.angle_gamma   90.00
#
_symmetry.space_group_name_H-M   'P 1'
#
loop_
_entity.id
_entity.type
_entity.pdbx_description
1 polymer ?
#
loop_
_entity_poly.entity_id
_entity_poly.type
_entity_poly.pdbx_seq_one_letter_code
_entity_poly.pdbx_strand_id
1 'polypeptide(L)'
;MRLDTVTHLVLDEADRMLDMGFIRDVKKILAKLPEQRQSMLFSATMPTEVAKLARDMLWEPMRVEVTPEIVTVEAIEQHVYHVGTSDKR
;
A
#
# COMPACT_ATOMS: atom_id res chain seq x y z
N MET A 1 5.38 23.14 -7.66
CA MET A 1 6.25 22.04 -7.19
C MET A 1 7.00 21.50 -8.39
N ARG A 2 8.34 21.46 -8.32
CA ARG A 2 9.20 20.87 -9.36
C ARG A 2 9.56 19.45 -8.94
N LEU A 3 9.38 18.49 -9.84
CA LEU A 3 9.58 17.06 -9.60
C LEU A 3 10.55 16.43 -10.62
N ASP A 4 11.11 17.26 -11.50
CA ASP A 4 11.94 16.86 -12.64
C ASP A 4 13.29 16.22 -12.25
N THR A 5 13.69 16.30 -10.98
CA THR A 5 14.93 15.71 -10.46
C THR A 5 14.69 14.45 -9.62
N VAL A 6 13.45 13.97 -9.54
CA VAL A 6 13.12 12.78 -8.74
C VAL A 6 13.66 11.53 -9.43
N THR A 7 14.51 10.80 -8.71
CA THR A 7 15.11 9.54 -9.17
C THR A 7 14.45 8.31 -8.56
N HIS A 8 13.72 8.47 -7.45
CA HIS A 8 13.08 7.39 -6.71
C HIS A 8 11.64 7.74 -6.34
N LEU A 9 10.72 6.82 -6.60
CA LEU A 9 9.32 6.89 -6.20
C LEU A 9 8.96 5.69 -5.34
N VAL A 10 8.29 5.94 -4.21
CA VAL A 10 7.71 4.90 -3.38
C VAL A 10 6.21 5.14 -3.27
N LEU A 11 5.42 4.11 -3.54
CA LEU A 11 3.99 4.08 -3.29
C LEU A 11 3.70 3.02 -2.23
N ASP A 12 3.34 3.45 -1.02
CA ASP A 12 3.06 2.57 0.11
C ASP A 12 1.56 2.50 0.43
N GLU A 13 1.08 1.36 0.96
CA GLU A 13 -0.34 1.07 1.18
C GLU A 13 -1.22 1.31 -0.06
N ALA A 14 -0.79 0.80 -1.22
CA ALA A 14 -1.43 1.09 -2.50
C ALA A 14 -2.91 0.67 -2.57
N ASP A 15 -3.29 -0.41 -1.90
CA ASP A 15 -4.67 -0.85 -1.75
C ASP A 15 -5.53 0.14 -0.96
N ARG A 16 -5.05 0.64 0.19
CA ARG A 16 -5.76 1.67 0.95
C ARG A 16 -5.95 2.97 0.18
N MET A 17 -4.95 3.38 -0.61
CA MET A 17 -5.11 4.55 -1.48
C MET A 17 -6.22 4.37 -2.52
N LEU A 18 -6.48 3.15 -2.98
CA LEU A 18 -7.64 2.88 -3.83
C LEU A 18 -8.95 3.00 -3.06
N ASP A 19 -9.01 2.44 -1.84
CA ASP A 19 -10.20 2.54 -0.98
C ASP A 19 -10.56 4.00 -0.66
N MET A 20 -9.54 4.86 -0.55
CA MET A 20 -9.70 6.31 -0.37
C MET A 20 -10.04 7.07 -1.66
N GLY A 21 -10.02 6.40 -2.83
CA GLY A 21 -10.29 7.02 -4.12
C GLY A 21 -9.13 7.84 -4.70
N PHE A 22 -7.92 7.73 -4.14
CA PHE A 22 -6.74 8.53 -4.52
C PHE A 22 -6.07 8.12 -5.82
N ILE A 23 -6.57 7.08 -6.50
CA ILE A 23 -6.01 6.61 -7.78
C ILE A 23 -5.84 7.72 -8.81
N ARG A 24 -6.80 8.66 -8.87
CA ARG A 24 -6.75 9.80 -9.81
C ARG A 24 -5.61 10.76 -9.46
N ASP A 25 -5.37 10.99 -8.18
CA ASP A 25 -4.35 11.94 -7.73
C ASP A 25 -2.96 11.32 -7.82
N VAL A 26 -2.81 10.03 -7.52
CA VAL A 26 -1.56 9.28 -7.78
C VAL A 26 -1.19 9.38 -9.26
N LYS A 27 -2.13 9.14 -10.18
CA LYS A 27 -1.87 9.26 -11.63
C LYS A 27 -1.43 10.67 -12.04
N LYS A 28 -1.99 11.72 -11.44
CA LYS A 28 -1.55 13.10 -11.70
C LYS A 28 -0.13 13.37 -11.20
N ILE A 29 0.27 12.77 -10.09
CA ILE A 29 1.63 12.88 -9.56
C ILE A 29 2.60 12.14 -10.48
N LEU A 30 2.29 10.89 -10.85
CA LEU A 30 3.08 10.07 -11.77
C LEU A 30 3.37 10.79 -13.09
N ALA A 31 2.37 11.46 -13.67
CA ALA A 31 2.51 12.22 -14.91
C ALA A 31 3.46 13.43 -14.83
N LYS A 32 3.86 13.84 -13.62
CA LYS A 32 4.81 14.96 -13.39
C LYS A 32 6.23 14.47 -13.06
N LEU A 33 6.43 13.17 -12.91
CA LEU A 33 7.72 12.59 -12.58
C LEU A 33 8.51 12.27 -13.86
N PRO A 34 9.86 12.31 -13.80
CA PRO A 34 10.71 11.82 -14.88
C PRO A 34 10.38 10.38 -15.23
N GLU A 35 10.42 10.04 -16.52
CA GLU A 35 10.21 8.66 -17.00
C GLU A 35 11.28 7.72 -16.45
N GLN A 36 12.55 8.14 -16.51
CA GLN A 36 13.67 7.38 -15.99
C GLN A 36 13.80 7.59 -14.48
N ARG A 37 13.22 6.67 -13.72
CA ARG A 37 13.29 6.62 -12.25
C ARG A 37 13.14 5.20 -11.75
N GLN A 38 13.67 4.91 -10.56
CA GLN A 38 13.35 3.69 -9.83
C GLN A 38 12.00 3.88 -9.11
N SER A 39 11.08 2.93 -9.27
CA SER A 39 9.77 2.96 -8.61
C SER A 39 9.55 1.69 -7.79
N MET A 40 8.92 1.83 -6.62
CA MET A 40 8.56 0.73 -5.72
C MET A 40 7.08 0.87 -5.32
N LEU A 41 6.35 -0.24 -5.27
CA LEU A 41 4.98 -0.31 -4.81
C LEU A 41 4.87 -1.34 -3.69
N PHE A 42 4.31 -0.92 -2.56
CA PHE A 42 3.99 -1.76 -1.42
C PHE A 42 2.48 -1.79 -1.22
N SER A 43 1.94 -2.99 -0.99
CA SER A 43 0.51 -3.21 -0.82
C SER A 43 0.30 -4.51 -0.04
N ALA A 44 -0.64 -4.52 0.90
CA ALA A 44 -0.98 -5.73 1.64
C ALA A 44 -1.81 -6.69 0.79
N THR A 45 -2.64 -6.14 -0.09
CA THR A 45 -3.47 -6.88 -1.04
C THR A 45 -3.16 -6.49 -2.48
N MET A 46 -3.55 -7.32 -3.44
CA MET A 46 -3.29 -7.09 -4.87
C MET A 46 -4.55 -7.21 -5.73
N PRO A 47 -5.57 -6.36 -5.53
CA PRO A 47 -6.73 -6.34 -6.42
C PRO A 47 -6.34 -5.85 -7.82
N THR A 48 -7.20 -6.10 -8.81
CA THR A 48 -6.94 -5.78 -10.23
C THR A 48 -6.48 -4.34 -10.47
N GLU A 49 -7.02 -3.39 -9.73
CA GLU A 49 -6.67 -1.97 -9.83
C GLU A 49 -5.27 -1.65 -9.29
N VAL A 50 -4.82 -2.28 -8.17
CA VAL A 50 -3.44 -2.14 -7.70
C VAL A 50 -2.49 -2.79 -8.70
N ALA A 51 -2.83 -3.96 -9.21
CA ALA A 51 -2.03 -4.64 -10.22
C ALA A 51 -1.91 -3.80 -11.52
N LYS A 52 -2.98 -3.08 -11.90
CA LYS A 52 -2.97 -2.14 -13.02
C LYS A 52 -2.08 -0.94 -12.72
N LEU A 53 -2.20 -0.34 -11.54
CA LEU A 53 -1.34 0.75 -11.12
C LEU A 53 0.15 0.36 -11.11
N ALA A 54 0.46 -0.85 -10.64
CA ALA A 54 1.81 -1.40 -10.67
C ALA A 54 2.35 -1.49 -12.11
N ARG A 55 1.55 -2.01 -13.06
CA ARG A 55 1.93 -2.06 -14.49
C ARG A 55 2.11 -0.68 -15.13
N ASP A 56 1.28 0.29 -14.75
CA ASP A 56 1.35 1.66 -15.29
C ASP A 56 2.59 2.42 -14.76
N MET A 57 3.08 2.08 -13.56
CA MET A 57 4.10 2.84 -12.83
C MET A 57 5.50 2.21 -12.84
N LEU A 58 5.59 0.87 -12.87
CA LEU A 58 6.83 0.13 -12.69
C LEU A 58 7.37 -0.35 -14.04
N TRP A 59 8.69 -0.30 -14.20
CA TRP A 59 9.40 -0.89 -15.34
C TRP A 59 10.02 -2.22 -14.91
N GLU A 60 9.68 -3.32 -15.59
CA GLU A 60 10.18 -4.69 -15.33
C GLU A 60 10.40 -5.02 -13.83
N PRO A 61 9.36 -4.92 -12.99
CA PRO A 61 9.53 -5.00 -11.54
C PRO A 61 9.87 -6.42 -11.08
N MET A 62 10.77 -6.50 -10.11
CA MET A 62 10.92 -7.69 -9.28
C MET A 62 9.74 -7.76 -8.30
N ARG A 63 8.97 -8.86 -8.36
CA ARG A 63 7.85 -9.10 -7.44
C ARG A 63 8.34 -9.92 -6.25
N VAL A 64 8.19 -9.37 -5.06
CA VAL A 64 8.47 -10.05 -3.79
C VAL A 64 7.15 -10.18 -3.05
N GLU A 65 6.74 -11.41 -2.75
CA GLU A 65 5.54 -11.70 -1.98
C GLU A 65 5.95 -12.45 -0.72
N VAL A 66 5.41 -12.01 0.42
CA VAL A 66 5.54 -12.74 1.67
C VAL A 66 4.18 -13.38 1.92
N THR A 67 4.09 -14.69 1.71
CA THR A 67 2.94 -15.46 2.21
C THR A 67 3.08 -15.51 3.73
N PRO A 68 2.10 -15.03 4.52
CA PRO A 68 2.17 -15.22 5.96
C PRO A 68 2.13 -16.72 6.25
N GLU A 69 3.20 -17.25 6.85
CA GLU A 69 3.32 -18.70 7.09
C GLU A 69 2.18 -19.22 7.96
N ILE A 70 1.67 -18.40 8.89
CA ILE A 70 0.52 -18.70 9.75
C ILE A 70 -0.12 -17.37 10.13
N VAL A 71 -1.45 -17.23 9.97
CA VAL A 71 -2.19 -16.16 10.66
C VAL A 71 -2.13 -16.52 12.14
N THR A 72 -1.18 -15.96 12.88
CA THR A 72 -0.93 -16.27 14.29
C THR A 72 -2.08 -15.76 15.16
N VAL A 73 -3.27 -16.33 15.02
CA VAL A 73 -4.33 -16.23 16.01
C VAL A 73 -3.95 -17.11 17.21
N GLU A 74 -3.22 -18.21 16.98
CA GLU A 74 -2.75 -19.10 18.06
C GLU A 74 -1.66 -18.47 18.95
N ALA A 75 -0.85 -17.52 18.45
CA ALA A 75 0.20 -16.88 19.24
C ALA A 75 -0.29 -15.72 20.11
N ILE A 76 -1.54 -15.26 19.91
CA ILE A 76 -2.10 -14.12 20.63
C ILE A 76 -3.17 -14.65 21.58
N GLU A 77 -2.84 -14.68 22.88
CA GLU A 77 -3.81 -14.95 23.92
C GLU A 77 -4.78 -13.75 24.05
N GLN A 78 -6.05 -13.97 23.70
CA GLN A 78 -7.07 -12.92 23.67
C GLN A 78 -8.10 -13.17 24.79
N HIS A 79 -8.33 -12.14 25.62
CA HIS A 79 -9.32 -12.18 26.70
C HIS A 79 -10.38 -11.11 26.48
N VAL A 80 -11.64 -11.44 26.77
CA VAL A 80 -12.76 -10.50 26.73
C VAL A 80 -13.39 -10.41 28.12
N TYR A 81 -13.42 -9.20 28.69
CA TYR A 81 -14.07 -8.92 29.96
C TYR A 81 -15.30 -8.04 29.74
N HIS A 82 -16.46 -8.54 30.13
CA HIS A 82 -17.69 -7.74 30.17
C HIS A 82 -17.74 -6.96 31.48
N VAL A 83 -17.68 -5.63 31.39
CA VAL A 83 -17.81 -4.73 32.54
C VAL A 83 -18.89 -3.68 32.26
N GLY A 84 -19.53 -3.18 33.33
CA GLY A 84 -20.50 -2.10 33.24
C GLY A 84 -19.87 -0.82 32.69
N THR A 85 -20.68 0.07 32.09
CA THR A 85 -20.17 1.31 31.48
C THR A 85 -19.39 2.20 32.47
N SER A 86 -19.71 2.13 33.76
CA SER A 86 -18.98 2.83 34.83
C SER A 86 -17.55 2.33 35.05
N ASP A 87 -17.27 1.10 34.62
CA ASP A 87 -16.05 0.35 34.96
C ASP A 87 -15.11 0.20 33.74
N LYS A 88 -15.49 0.78 32.58
CA LYS A 88 -14.60 0.93 31.41
C LYS A 88 -13.80 2.24 31.53
N ARG A 89 -12.71 2.22 32.29
CA ARG A 89 -11.73 3.30 32.27
C ARG A 89 -10.31 2.77 32.22
#